data_AF-A0A2U1C9W1-F1
#
_entry.id   AF-A0A2U1C9W1-F1
#
_cell.length_a   1.000
_cell.length_b   1.000
_cell.length_c   1.000
_cell.angle_alpha   90.00
_cell.angle_beta   90.00
_cell.angle_gamma   90.00
#
_symmetry.space_group_name_H-M   'P 1'
#
loop_
_entity.id
_entity.type
_entity.pdbx_description
1 polymer ?
#
loop_
_entity_poly.entity_id
_entity_poly.type
_entity_poly.pdbx_seq_one_letter_code
_entity_poly.pdbx_strand_id
1 'polypeptide(L)' 'MKALTDLFSTDYGLMSIIGIAMMLVGILAFAVVIRRKMNEPPQDQRG' A
#
# COMPACT_ATOMS: atom_id res chain seq x y z
N MET A 1 5.12 6.39 25.31
CA MET A 1 6.55 6.71 25.06
C MET A 1 7.37 5.45 24.87
N LYS A 2 7.42 4.51 25.83
CA LYS A 2 8.15 3.23 25.68
C LYS A 2 7.76 2.43 24.44
N ALA A 3 6.47 2.30 24.14
CA ALA A 3 5.99 1.57 22.95
C ALA A 3 6.39 2.22 21.61
N LEU A 4 6.52 3.56 21.55
CA LEU A 4 7.00 4.25 20.35
C LEU A 4 8.50 4.08 20.22
N THR A 5 9.24 4.16 21.33
CA THR A 5 10.68 3.90 21.34
C THR A 5 10.95 2.45 20.91
N ASP A 6 10.26 1.47 21.49
CA ASP A 6 10.37 0.05 21.15
C ASP A 6 10.06 -0.24 19.68
N LEU A 7 9.16 0.56 19.07
CA LEU A 7 8.81 0.48 17.63
C LEU A 7 9.93 0.96 16.70
N PHE A 8 10.79 1.88 17.16
CA PHE A 8 11.90 2.42 16.36
C PHE A 8 13.27 1.87 16.76
N SER A 9 13.42 1.33 17.98
CA SER A 9 14.71 0.90 18.53
C SER A 9 14.92 -0.61 18.57
N THR A 10 13.91 -1.40 18.26
CA THR A 10 13.99 -2.88 18.29
C THR A 10 13.85 -3.45 16.88
N ASP A 11 14.52 -4.57 16.60
CA ASP A 11 14.43 -5.28 15.30
C ASP A 11 12.98 -5.65 14.93
N TYR A 12 12.15 -5.95 15.94
CA TYR A 12 10.71 -6.21 15.76
C TYR A 12 9.91 -4.96 15.36
N GLY A 13 10.33 -3.79 15.83
CA GLY A 13 9.70 -2.51 15.52
C GLY A 13 9.91 -2.13 14.05
N LEU A 14 11.14 -2.23 13.57
CA LEU A 14 11.47 -2.00 12.16
C LEU A 14 10.71 -2.97 11.24
N MET A 15 10.64 -4.25 11.59
CA MET A 15 9.86 -5.25 10.85
C MET A 15 8.38 -4.85 10.75
N SER A 16 7.77 -4.38 11.85
CA SER A 16 6.37 -3.94 11.85
C SER A 16 6.14 -2.69 11.01
N ILE A 17 7.06 -1.71 11.02
CA ILE A 17 6.98 -0.50 10.20
C ILE A 17 7.03 -0.86 8.71
N ILE A 18 7.92 -1.78 8.32
CA ILE A 18 8.02 -2.26 6.94
C ILE A 18 6.72 -2.97 6.52
N GLY A 19 6.17 -3.83 7.38
CA GLY A 19 4.89 -4.50 7.11
C GLY A 19 3.74 -3.52 6.90
N ILE A 20 3.64 -2.50 7.76
CA ILE A 20 2.63 -1.44 7.64
C ILE A 20 2.82 -0.65 6.35
N ALA A 21 4.06 -0.26 6.02
CA ALA A 21 4.36 0.46 4.78
C ALA A 21 3.96 -0.36 3.55
N MET A 22 4.28 -1.66 3.53
CA MET A 22 3.91 -2.56 2.44
C MET A 22 2.39 -2.71 2.30
N MET A 23 1.65 -2.81 3.42
CA MET A 23 0.18 -2.84 3.38
C MET A 23 -0.40 -1.55 2.79
N LEU A 24 0.09 -0.38 3.22
CA LEU A 24 -0.38 0.91 2.70
C LEU A 24 -0.10 1.06 1.20
N VAL A 25 1.12 0.69 0.76
CA VAL A 25 1.49 0.70 -0.66
C VAL A 25 0.59 -0.25 -1.46
N GLY A 26 0.31 -1.45 -0.95
CA GLY A 26 -0.58 -2.41 -1.59
C GLY A 26 -2.00 -1.87 -1.77
N ILE A 27 -2.57 -1.27 -0.73
CA ILE A 27 -3.92 -0.67 -0.77
C ILE A 27 -3.96 0.48 -1.78
N LEU A 28 -2.96 1.37 -1.77
CA LEU A 28 -2.85 2.48 -2.72
C LEU A 28 -2.71 2.00 -4.15
N ALA A 29 -1.83 1.03 -4.41
CA ALA A 29 -1.63 0.46 -5.73
C ALA A 29 -2.90 -0.18 -6.27
N PHE A 30 -3.61 -0.96 -5.44
CA PHE A 30 -4.89 -1.55 -5.79
C PHE A 30 -5.94 -0.48 -6.14
N ALA A 31 -6.08 0.55 -5.28
CA ALA A 31 -7.02 1.65 -5.51
C ALA A 31 -6.70 2.40 -6.82
N VAL A 32 -5.43 2.61 -7.13
CA VAL A 32 -5.00 3.25 -8.39
C VAL A 32 -5.36 2.39 -9.59
N VAL A 33 -5.09 1.08 -9.55
CA VAL A 33 -5.41 0.16 -10.66
C VAL A 33 -6.90 0.11 -10.93
N ILE A 34 -7.72 -0.05 -9.89
CA ILE A 34 -9.18 -0.10 -10.03
C ILE A 34 -9.70 1.24 -10.56
N ARG A 35 -9.22 2.36 -10.00
CA ARG A 35 -9.65 3.69 -10.46
C ARG A 35 -9.25 3.95 -11.91
N ARG A 36 -8.07 3.51 -12.33
CA ARG A 36 -7.67 3.55 -13.75
C ARG A 36 -8.60 2.71 -14.60
N LYS A 37 -8.92 1.48 -14.18
CA LYS A 37 -9.79 0.59 -14.94
C LYS A 37 -11.23 1.10 -15.07
N MET A 38 -11.75 1.75 -14.03
CA MET A 38 -13.08 2.37 -14.06
C MET A 38 -13.13 3.63 -14.91
N ASN A 39 -12.02 4.35 -15.03
CA ASN A 39 -11.90 5.57 -15.82
C ASN A 39 -11.42 5.32 -17.26
N GLU A 40 -11.09 4.07 -17.60
CA GLU A 40 -10.85 3.71 -19.00
C GLU A 40 -12.18 3.87 -19.74
N PRO A 41 -12.26 4.72 -20.79
CA PRO A 41 -13.42 4.72 -21.65
C PRO A 41 -13.58 3.30 -22.22
N PRO A 42 -14.82 2.83 -22.46
CA PRO A 42 -15.05 1.51 -23.02
C PRO A 42 -14.18 1.34 -24.26
N GLN A 43 -13.16 0.49 -24.13
CA GLN A 43 -12.27 0.16 -25.23
C GLN A 43 -13.11 -0.66 -26.19
N ASP A 44 -13.63 -0.02 -27.24
CA ASP A 44 -14.28 -0.72 -28.35
C ASP A 44 -13.22 -1.68 -28.90
N GLN A 45 -13.35 -2.96 -28.54
CA GLN A 45 -12.48 -4.05 -29.00
C GLN A 45 -12.81 -4.36 -30.46
N ARG A 46 -12.63 -3.37 -31.34
CA ARG A 46 -12.68 -3.52 -32.80
C ARG A 46 -11.30 -3.19 -33.36
N GLY A 47 -10.47 -4.22 -33.42
CA GLY A 47 -9.17 -4.25 -34.08
C GLY A 47 -8.74 -5.69 -34.21
#